data_AF-A0A354TDD3-F1
#
_entry.id   AF-A0A354TDD3-F1
#
_cell.length_a   1.000
_cell.length_b   1.000
_cell.length_c   1.000
_cell.angle_alpha   90.00
_cell.angle_beta   90.00
_cell.angle_gamma   90.00
#
_symmetry.space_group_name_H-M   'P 1'
#
loop_
_entity.id
_entity.type
_entity.pdbx_description
1 polymer ?
#
loop_
_entity_poly.entity_id
_entity_poly.type
_entity_poly.pdbx_seq_one_letter_code
_entity_poly.pdbx_strand_id
1 'polypeptide(L)'
;MIFLECFNDEATVRALGFSKSQWLHEFAKSRVAHALEISRKATDIALVDQDPGQSCPSYLREFKTAESRPDLGLCLYRHPESGKHFVEIQPDLEPWLYAQAQAIGISPATHHLPKRHEDLHKNPTKHRGHLENFVKACLAANSPHLAKLAEWLRLA
;
A
#
# COMPACT_ATOMS: atom_id res chain seq x y z
N MET A 1 7.06 11.88 -3.39
CA MET A 1 6.65 10.90 -4.44
C MET A 1 6.41 9.55 -3.77
N ILE A 2 5.39 8.82 -4.21
CA ILE A 2 5.05 7.49 -3.69
C ILE A 2 5.46 6.43 -4.72
N PHE A 3 6.38 5.55 -4.38
CA PHE A 3 6.77 4.42 -5.23
C PHE A 3 5.90 3.19 -4.92
N LEU A 4 5.30 2.62 -5.94
CA LEU A 4 4.29 1.54 -5.87
C LEU A 4 4.75 0.31 -6.65
N GLU A 5 4.40 -0.88 -6.17
CA GLU A 5 4.82 -2.14 -6.80
C GLU A 5 3.87 -2.59 -7.90
N CYS A 6 2.56 -2.49 -7.68
CA CYS A 6 1.57 -3.11 -8.55
C CYS A 6 0.39 -2.19 -8.90
N PHE A 7 -0.48 -2.67 -9.80
CA PHE A 7 -1.70 -1.95 -10.18
C PHE A 7 -2.74 -1.86 -9.06
N ASN A 8 -2.74 -2.80 -8.10
CA ASN A 8 -3.65 -2.75 -6.96
C ASN A 8 -3.21 -1.69 -5.94
N ASP A 9 -1.91 -1.44 -5.79
CA ASP A 9 -1.38 -0.29 -5.06
C ASP A 9 -1.84 1.01 -5.71
N GLU A 10 -1.71 1.12 -7.04
CA GLU A 10 -2.14 2.31 -7.77
C GLU A 10 -3.63 2.60 -7.56
N ALA A 11 -4.47 1.56 -7.60
CA ALA A 11 -5.91 1.70 -7.35
C ALA A 11 -6.17 2.17 -5.92
N THR A 12 -5.48 1.58 -4.94
CA THR A 12 -5.60 1.92 -3.52
C THR A 12 -5.19 3.37 -3.27
N VAL A 13 -3.97 3.76 -3.69
CA VAL A 13 -3.45 5.12 -3.48
C VAL A 13 -4.28 6.17 -4.21
N ARG A 14 -4.76 5.88 -5.42
CA ARG A 14 -5.70 6.77 -6.10
C ARG A 14 -7.01 6.94 -5.31
N ALA A 15 -7.56 5.85 -4.78
CA ALA A 15 -8.78 5.89 -3.98
C ALA A 15 -8.60 6.63 -2.65
N LEU A 16 -7.39 6.64 -2.08
CA LEU A 16 -7.00 7.43 -0.91
C LEU A 16 -6.90 8.95 -1.21
N GLY A 17 -7.10 9.38 -2.46
CA GLY A 17 -7.21 10.79 -2.84
C GLY A 17 -5.93 11.41 -3.39
N PHE A 18 -4.88 10.61 -3.62
CA PHE A 18 -3.68 11.10 -4.28
C PHE A 18 -3.96 11.30 -5.79
N SER A 19 -3.22 12.21 -6.43
CA SER A 19 -3.23 12.43 -7.89
C SER A 19 -2.08 11.70 -8.59
N LYS A 20 -2.22 11.35 -9.89
CA LYS A 20 -1.26 10.51 -10.62
C LYS A 20 0.17 11.09 -10.65
N SER A 21 0.35 12.39 -10.49
CA SER A 21 1.67 13.04 -10.38
C SER A 21 2.39 12.76 -9.06
N GLN A 22 1.70 12.21 -8.06
CA GLN A 22 2.24 11.91 -6.73
C GLN A 22 2.75 10.47 -6.59
N TRP A 23 2.54 9.58 -7.57
CA TRP A 23 3.10 8.22 -7.54
C TRP A 23 3.73 7.74 -8.84
N LEU A 24 4.67 6.81 -8.70
CA LEU A 24 5.32 6.06 -9.76
C LEU A 24 5.13 4.56 -9.51
N HIS A 25 4.85 3.80 -10.56
CA HIS A 25 4.66 2.35 -10.50
C HIS A 25 5.93 1.67 -11.05
N GLU A 26 6.57 0.86 -10.22
CA GLU A 26 7.88 0.24 -10.47
C GLU A 26 7.82 -1.27 -10.75
N PHE A 27 6.64 -1.90 -10.79
CA PHE A 27 6.39 -3.29 -11.21
C PHE A 27 7.01 -4.40 -10.36
N ALA A 28 7.79 -4.08 -9.32
CA ALA A 28 8.36 -5.05 -8.38
C ALA A 28 8.91 -4.35 -7.12
N LYS A 29 8.87 -5.03 -5.98
CA LYS A 29 9.44 -4.57 -4.70
C LYS A 29 10.91 -4.15 -4.80
N SER A 30 11.72 -4.91 -5.53
CA SER A 30 13.14 -4.59 -5.75
C SER A 30 13.34 -3.29 -6.53
N ARG A 31 12.45 -3.00 -7.48
CA ARG A 31 12.47 -1.77 -8.27
C ARG A 31 11.94 -0.57 -7.48
N VAL A 32 10.91 -0.78 -6.66
CA VAL A 32 10.44 0.22 -5.67
C VAL A 32 11.60 0.62 -4.74
N ALA A 33 12.31 -0.37 -4.19
CA ALA A 33 13.46 -0.13 -3.31
C ALA A 33 14.57 0.66 -4.03
N HIS A 34 14.96 0.25 -5.23
CA HIS A 34 15.97 0.95 -6.03
C HIS A 34 15.53 2.38 -6.40
N ALA A 35 14.27 2.58 -6.79
CA ALA A 35 13.74 3.91 -7.12
C ALA A 35 13.75 4.83 -5.90
N LEU A 36 13.39 4.30 -4.72
CA LEU A 36 13.50 5.02 -3.45
C LEU A 36 14.96 5.35 -3.13
N GLU A 37 15.89 4.43 -3.34
CA GLU A 37 17.33 4.62 -3.10
C GLU A 37 17.90 5.79 -3.90
N ILE A 38 17.71 5.77 -5.22
CA ILE A 38 18.28 6.78 -6.12
C ILE A 38 17.53 8.12 -6.09
N SER A 39 16.33 8.16 -5.47
CA SER A 39 15.60 9.42 -5.33
C SER A 39 16.40 10.44 -4.50
N ARG A 40 16.33 11.70 -4.91
CA ARG A 40 17.00 12.82 -4.23
C ARG A 40 16.15 13.44 -3.11
N LYS A 41 14.86 13.12 -3.03
CA LYS A 41 13.95 13.77 -2.08
C LYS A 41 13.84 12.93 -0.81
N ALA A 42 14.12 13.54 0.34
CA ALA A 42 13.93 12.89 1.64
C ALA A 42 12.46 12.63 1.98
N THR A 43 11.52 13.33 1.32
CA THR A 43 10.09 13.10 1.48
C THR A 43 9.59 11.91 0.68
N ASP A 44 10.33 11.41 -0.31
CA ASP A 44 9.85 10.28 -1.09
C ASP A 44 9.65 9.03 -0.22
N ILE A 45 8.57 8.31 -0.52
CA ILE A 45 8.09 7.17 0.25
C ILE A 45 7.86 5.98 -0.68
N ALA A 46 8.09 4.77 -0.18
CA ALA A 46 7.62 3.56 -0.84
C ALA A 46 6.40 2.99 -0.11
N LEU A 47 5.47 2.42 -0.86
CA LEU A 47 4.45 1.51 -0.34
C LEU A 47 4.80 0.11 -0.82
N VAL A 48 4.97 -0.80 0.12
CA VAL A 48 5.22 -2.22 -0.14
C VAL A 48 4.28 -3.04 0.73
N ASP A 49 4.05 -4.29 0.36
CA ASP A 49 3.46 -5.28 1.25
C ASP A 49 4.52 -6.28 1.74
N GLN A 50 4.15 -7.17 2.65
CA GLN A 50 5.12 -8.03 3.33
C GLN A 50 5.70 -9.07 2.37
N ASP A 51 4.88 -9.62 1.48
CA ASP A 51 5.20 -10.73 0.59
C ASP A 51 5.83 -11.93 1.34
N PRO A 52 5.05 -12.71 2.11
CA PRO A 52 5.57 -13.84 2.86
C PRO A 52 6.42 -14.79 1.99
N GLY A 53 7.70 -14.93 2.34
CA GLY A 53 8.66 -15.80 1.65
C GLY A 53 9.50 -15.12 0.56
N GLN A 54 9.25 -13.85 0.23
CA GLN A 54 10.13 -13.07 -0.64
C GLN A 54 11.29 -12.44 0.16
N SER A 55 12.45 -12.31 -0.48
CA SER A 55 13.62 -11.68 0.14
C SER A 55 13.44 -10.16 0.21
N CYS A 56 13.70 -9.56 1.38
CA CYS A 56 13.70 -8.11 1.54
C CYS A 56 14.91 -7.47 0.81
N PRO A 57 14.71 -6.51 -0.12
CA PRO A 57 15.78 -5.78 -0.79
C PRO A 57 16.79 -5.18 0.20
N SER A 58 18.08 -5.15 -0.17
CA SER A 58 19.15 -4.66 0.72
C SER A 58 18.88 -3.26 1.25
N TYR A 59 18.48 -2.35 0.37
CA TYR A 59 18.20 -0.97 0.75
C TYR A 59 17.08 -0.86 1.79
N LEU A 60 16.01 -1.66 1.68
CA LEU A 60 14.91 -1.63 2.66
C LEU A 60 15.34 -2.20 4.03
N ARG A 61 16.32 -3.11 4.07
CA ARG A 61 16.88 -3.65 5.33
C ARG A 61 17.64 -2.61 6.16
N GLU A 62 18.04 -1.48 5.56
CA GLU A 62 18.75 -0.40 6.24
C GLU A 62 17.81 0.47 7.09
N PHE A 63 16.52 0.48 6.77
CA PHE A 63 15.53 1.28 7.48
C PHE A 63 15.25 0.71 8.87
N LYS A 64 14.81 1.59 9.78
CA LYS A 64 14.41 1.23 11.14
C LYS A 64 12.94 1.55 11.33
N THR A 65 12.25 0.75 12.14
CA THR A 65 10.85 1.00 12.49
C THR A 65 10.74 2.36 13.16
N ALA A 66 9.94 3.23 12.57
CA ALA A 66 9.62 4.56 13.11
C ALA A 66 8.30 4.50 13.91
N GLU A 67 7.30 3.80 13.38
CA GLU A 67 6.03 3.55 14.05
C GLU A 67 5.50 2.17 13.62
N SER A 68 4.92 1.41 14.54
CA SER A 68 4.29 0.11 14.23
C SER A 68 2.85 0.11 14.73
N ARG A 69 1.93 -0.29 13.85
CA ARG A 69 0.49 -0.41 14.10
C ARG A 69 0.03 -1.83 13.72
N PRO A 70 0.43 -2.85 14.49
CA PRO A 70 0.07 -4.24 14.20
C PRO A 70 -1.44 -4.45 14.30
N ASP A 71 -2.14 -3.66 15.11
CA ASP A 71 -3.61 -3.62 15.18
C ASP A 71 -4.27 -3.18 13.87
N LEU A 72 -3.53 -2.48 13.02
CA LEU A 72 -3.95 -2.05 11.69
C LEU A 72 -3.23 -2.78 10.56
N GLY A 73 -2.36 -3.76 10.84
CA GLY A 73 -1.53 -4.43 9.83
C GLY A 73 -0.60 -3.48 9.06
N LEU A 74 -0.06 -2.45 9.73
CA LEU A 74 0.76 -1.41 9.10
C LEU A 74 2.05 -1.17 9.89
N CYS A 75 3.16 -0.99 9.19
CA CYS A 75 4.43 -0.57 9.79
C CYS A 75 5.09 0.56 8.98
N LEU A 76 5.49 1.63 9.65
CA LEU A 76 6.23 2.75 9.07
C LEU A 76 7.70 2.60 9.42
N TYR A 77 8.53 2.66 8.41
CA TYR A 77 9.99 2.61 8.54
C TYR A 77 10.61 3.92 8.08
N ARG A 78 11.75 4.28 8.68
CA ARG A 78 12.54 5.46 8.33
C ARG A 78 14.01 5.09 8.15
N HIS A 79 14.61 5.60 7.08
CA HIS A 79 16.03 5.43 6.82
C HIS A 79 16.83 6.35 7.75
N PRO A 80 17.84 5.84 8.49
CA PRO A 80 18.57 6.63 9.48
C PRO A 80 19.33 7.81 8.87
N GLU A 81 19.96 7.62 7.71
CA GLU A 81 20.76 8.68 7.06
C GLU A 81 19.94 9.60 6.14
N SER A 82 19.22 9.03 5.16
CA SER A 82 18.48 9.83 4.17
C SER A 82 17.18 10.43 4.71
N GLY A 83 16.65 9.94 5.82
CA GLY A 83 15.37 10.37 6.40
C GLY A 83 14.13 9.94 5.62
N LYS A 84 14.28 9.22 4.49
CA LYS A 84 13.18 8.67 3.68
C LYS A 84 12.36 7.66 4.46
N HIS A 85 11.14 7.41 3.99
CA HIS A 85 10.23 6.46 4.62
C HIS A 85 9.83 5.33 3.67
N PHE A 86 9.36 4.23 4.24
CA PHE A 86 8.45 3.35 3.53
C PHE A 86 7.37 2.83 4.47
N VAL A 87 6.21 2.52 3.92
CA VAL A 87 5.11 1.86 4.61
C VAL A 87 5.05 0.42 4.13
N GLU A 88 5.00 -0.51 5.06
CA GLU A 88 4.75 -1.93 4.81
C GLU A 88 3.35 -2.29 5.28
N ILE A 89 2.56 -2.86 4.38
CA ILE A 89 1.29 -3.53 4.68
C ILE A 89 1.60 -4.98 5.09
N GLN A 90 0.94 -5.49 6.12
CA GLN A 90 1.12 -6.86 6.61
C GLN A 90 -0.26 -7.56 6.75
N PRO A 91 -0.49 -8.74 6.14
CA PRO A 91 0.47 -9.52 5.34
C PRO A 91 0.65 -8.99 3.90
N ASP A 92 -0.30 -9.22 3.00
CA ASP A 92 -0.29 -8.66 1.63
C ASP A 92 -1.44 -7.66 1.46
N LEU A 93 -1.37 -6.81 0.42
CA LEU A 93 -2.37 -5.76 0.20
C LEU A 93 -3.81 -6.32 0.09
N GLU A 94 -4.05 -7.32 -0.76
CA GLU A 94 -5.41 -7.80 -1.03
C GLU A 94 -6.04 -8.51 0.19
N PRO A 95 -5.37 -9.46 0.88
CA PRO A 95 -5.87 -10.00 2.14
C PRO A 95 -6.14 -8.91 3.18
N TRP A 96 -5.23 -7.94 3.32
CA TRP A 96 -5.37 -6.84 4.27
C TRP A 96 -6.61 -5.99 3.97
N LEU A 97 -6.82 -5.62 2.70
CA LEU A 97 -8.00 -4.89 2.25
C LEU A 97 -9.30 -5.64 2.53
N TYR A 98 -9.32 -6.96 2.32
CA TYR A 98 -10.52 -7.78 2.52
C TYR A 98 -10.84 -7.94 4.00
N ALA A 99 -9.82 -8.18 4.83
CA ALA A 99 -9.98 -8.34 6.28
C ALA A 99 -10.53 -7.06 6.93
N GLN A 100 -9.94 -5.90 6.63
CA GLN A 100 -10.40 -4.64 7.23
C GLN A 100 -11.80 -4.24 6.75
N ALA A 101 -12.14 -4.52 5.48
CA ALA A 101 -13.47 -4.25 4.96
C ALA A 101 -14.55 -5.12 5.63
N GLN A 102 -14.24 -6.41 5.87
CA GLN A 102 -15.13 -7.31 6.59
C GLN A 102 -15.38 -6.81 8.02
N ALA A 103 -14.35 -6.32 8.71
CA ALA A 103 -14.47 -5.78 10.07
C ALA A 103 -15.40 -4.57 10.18
N ILE A 104 -15.58 -3.81 9.08
CA ILE A 104 -16.50 -2.66 9.00
C ILE A 104 -17.78 -2.98 8.21
N GLY A 105 -18.06 -4.26 7.94
CA GLY A 105 -19.31 -4.72 7.31
C GLY A 105 -19.41 -4.48 5.80
N ILE A 106 -18.30 -4.22 5.12
CA ILE A 106 -18.26 -4.04 3.66
C ILE A 106 -17.82 -5.34 2.99
N SER A 107 -18.59 -5.77 1.99
CA SER A 107 -18.31 -6.99 1.23
C SER A 107 -17.63 -6.67 -0.11
N PRO A 108 -16.49 -7.30 -0.46
CA PRO A 108 -15.88 -7.14 -1.79
C PRO A 108 -16.86 -7.45 -2.94
N ALA A 109 -17.74 -8.43 -2.75
CA ALA A 109 -18.69 -8.88 -3.78
C ALA A 109 -19.73 -7.80 -4.13
N THR A 110 -20.15 -6.97 -3.17
CA THR A 110 -21.10 -5.86 -3.43
C THR A 110 -20.45 -4.73 -4.22
N HIS A 111 -19.12 -4.75 -4.37
CA HIS A 111 -18.35 -3.83 -5.18
C HIS A 111 -17.79 -4.48 -6.46
N HIS A 112 -18.34 -5.64 -6.86
CA HIS A 112 -17.92 -6.39 -8.05
C HIS A 112 -16.45 -6.86 -8.03
N LEU A 113 -15.88 -6.98 -6.84
CA LEU A 113 -14.61 -7.68 -6.65
C LEU A 113 -14.86 -9.19 -6.51
N PRO A 114 -13.84 -10.02 -6.82
CA PRO A 114 -13.89 -11.44 -6.52
C PRO A 114 -14.18 -11.69 -5.03
N LYS A 115 -14.79 -12.83 -4.71
CA LYS A 115 -15.03 -13.20 -3.31
C LYS A 115 -13.75 -13.54 -2.54
N ARG A 116 -12.71 -13.95 -3.27
CA ARG A 116 -11.42 -14.40 -2.74
C ARG A 116 -10.33 -13.42 -3.18
N HIS A 117 -9.47 -13.00 -2.25
CA HIS A 117 -8.46 -11.98 -2.51
C HIS A 117 -7.40 -12.45 -3.53
N GLU A 118 -7.13 -13.75 -3.61
CA GLU A 118 -6.16 -14.34 -4.56
C GLU A 118 -6.61 -14.15 -6.02
N ASP A 119 -7.92 -14.09 -6.26
CA ASP A 119 -8.46 -13.87 -7.59
C ASP A 119 -8.38 -12.40 -8.03
N LEU A 120 -8.30 -11.47 -7.07
CA LEU A 120 -8.04 -10.04 -7.33
C LEU A 120 -6.59 -9.85 -7.80
N HIS A 121 -5.64 -10.53 -7.17
CA HIS A 121 -4.22 -10.46 -7.54
C HIS A 121 -3.93 -10.99 -8.96
N LYS A 122 -4.65 -12.02 -9.41
CA LYS A 122 -4.45 -12.64 -10.75
C LYS A 122 -4.83 -11.74 -11.92
N ASN A 123 -5.76 -10.80 -11.73
CA ASN A 123 -6.28 -9.95 -12.81
C ASN A 123 -6.38 -8.48 -12.35
N PRO A 124 -5.26 -7.84 -11.99
CA PRO A 124 -5.30 -6.58 -11.27
C PRO A 124 -5.82 -5.43 -12.16
N THR A 125 -5.59 -5.50 -13.47
CA THR A 125 -6.12 -4.51 -14.43
C THR A 125 -7.63 -4.61 -14.63
N LYS A 126 -8.19 -5.83 -14.59
CA LYS A 126 -9.62 -6.09 -14.79
C LYS A 126 -10.48 -5.46 -13.68
N HIS A 127 -9.99 -5.51 -12.44
CA HIS A 127 -10.75 -5.09 -11.27
C HIS A 127 -10.39 -3.70 -10.76
N ARG A 128 -9.49 -2.98 -11.43
CA ARG A 128 -8.97 -1.67 -10.98
C ARG A 128 -10.06 -0.69 -10.57
N GLY A 129 -11.05 -0.42 -11.44
CA GLY A 129 -12.13 0.52 -11.13
C GLY A 129 -13.03 0.06 -9.99
N HIS A 130 -13.27 -1.25 -9.90
CA HIS A 130 -14.02 -1.87 -8.80
C HIS A 130 -13.26 -1.77 -7.47
N LEU A 131 -11.95 -1.97 -7.50
CA LEU A 131 -11.07 -1.84 -6.34
C LEU A 131 -11.03 -0.39 -5.84
N GLU A 132 -10.92 0.58 -6.75
CA GLU A 132 -10.99 2.00 -6.40
C GLU A 132 -12.30 2.35 -5.68
N ASN A 133 -13.44 1.85 -6.20
CA ASN A 133 -14.75 2.08 -5.58
C ASN A 133 -14.90 1.38 -4.22
N PHE A 134 -14.37 0.16 -4.10
CA PHE A 134 -14.35 -0.59 -2.85
C PHE A 134 -13.54 0.12 -1.77
N VAL A 135 -12.34 0.62 -2.09
CA VAL A 135 -11.50 1.37 -1.16
C VAL A 135 -12.17 2.69 -0.75
N LYS A 136 -12.81 3.40 -1.69
CA LYS A 136 -13.61 4.60 -1.38
C LYS A 136 -14.77 4.31 -0.43
N ALA A 137 -15.46 3.18 -0.61
CA ALA A 137 -16.53 2.77 0.30
C ALA A 137 -16.00 2.48 1.71
N CYS A 138 -14.84 1.81 1.81
CA CYS A 138 -14.18 1.57 3.10
C CYS A 138 -13.75 2.87 3.80
N LEU A 139 -13.26 3.86 3.04
CA LEU A 139 -12.98 5.20 3.57
C LEU A 139 -14.24 5.91 4.06
N ALA A 140 -15.33 5.86 3.29
CA ALA A 140 -16.61 6.47 3.68
C ALA A 140 -17.21 5.82 4.94
N ALA A 141 -16.91 4.56 5.19
CA ALA A 141 -17.25 3.85 6.42
C ALA A 141 -16.23 4.06 7.57
N ASN A 142 -15.32 5.04 7.45
CA ASN A 142 -14.31 5.39 8.44
C ASN A 142 -13.34 4.25 8.81
N SER A 143 -12.87 3.48 7.81
CA SER A 143 -11.81 2.48 8.03
C SER A 143 -10.57 3.11 8.68
N PRO A 144 -10.20 2.74 9.93
CA PRO A 144 -9.01 3.27 10.60
C PRO A 144 -7.71 2.82 9.90
N HIS A 145 -7.76 1.66 9.25
CA HIS A 145 -6.67 1.08 8.47
C HIS A 145 -6.30 1.99 7.30
N LEU A 146 -7.28 2.31 6.45
CA LEU A 146 -7.08 3.18 5.29
C LEU A 146 -6.80 4.63 5.69
N ALA A 147 -7.41 5.12 6.77
CA ALA A 147 -7.14 6.45 7.30
C ALA A 147 -5.68 6.60 7.73
N LYS A 148 -5.14 5.63 8.48
CA LYS A 148 -3.74 5.61 8.92
C LYS A 148 -2.78 5.43 7.73
N LEU A 149 -3.10 4.55 6.78
CA LEU A 149 -2.30 4.42 5.55
C LEU A 149 -2.24 5.76 4.79
N ALA A 150 -3.38 6.43 4.59
CA ALA A 150 -3.41 7.74 3.94
C ALA A 150 -2.67 8.83 4.72
N GLU A 151 -2.73 8.80 6.05
CA GLU A 151 -1.95 9.70 6.93
C GLU A 151 -0.44 9.55 6.66
N TRP A 152 0.09 8.33 6.71
CA TRP A 152 1.52 8.11 6.49
C TRP A 152 1.96 8.37 5.04
N LEU A 153 1.13 8.06 4.05
CA LEU A 153 1.44 8.39 2.65
C LEU A 153 1.49 9.90 2.37
N ARG A 154 0.91 10.76 3.22
CA ARG A 154 1.03 12.23 3.09
C ARG A 154 2.37 12.78 3.56
N LEU A 155 3.28 11.94 4.07
CA LEU A 155 4.68 12.31 4.29
C LEU A 155 5.43 12.53 2.94
N ALA A 156 4.82 12.13 1.81
CA ALA A 156 5.38 12.10 0.46
C ALA A 156 5.50 13.45 -0.28
#